data_AF-A0AAU9XRI9-F1
#
_entry.id   AF-A0AAU9XRI9-F1
#
_cell.length_a   1.000
_cell.length_b   1.000
_cell.length_c   1.000
_cell.angle_alpha   90.00
_cell.angle_beta   90.00
_cell.angle_gamma   90.00
#
_symmetry.space_group_name_H-M   'P 1'
#
loop_
_entity.id
_entity.type
_entity.pdbx_description
1 polymer ?
#
loop_
_entity_poly.entity_id
_entity_poly.type
_entity_poly.pdbx_seq_one_letter_code
_entity_poly.pdbx_strand_id
1 'polypeptide(L)'
;MPPFLTWALVLSWSVRKCNTAFYKSLQKDPKANCGVELSKLKNCIIYVMKVCVEDSLEKSQVREIIDQAVTEEQHCLDGSMEIPTMPPTDGSICPASFSNDADTCLRSFHQKFAKDKSDPALCSESAKAKRCLKNLIDSDCNFPSYIKEVLDLSYGDYNPFCANNRDPGATGNDQCSGVQDKSGDALKYFDAAAGIKSGVLQTMMFASFLLFFVFKV
;
A
#
# COMPACT_ATOMS: atom_id res chain seq x y z
N MET A 1 -0.65 5.34 23.40
CA MET A 1 -0.91 4.78 22.06
C MET A 1 -0.95 3.26 22.20
N PRO A 2 -2.00 2.56 21.73
CA PRO A 2 -2.08 1.11 21.87
C PRO A 2 -0.89 0.46 21.12
N PRO A 3 -0.30 -0.63 21.65
CA PRO A 3 0.83 -1.30 21.00
C PRO A 3 0.55 -1.74 19.55
N PHE A 4 -0.72 -1.97 19.21
CA PHE A 4 -1.19 -2.30 17.86
C PHE A 4 -0.90 -1.19 16.82
N LEU A 5 -1.17 0.08 17.16
CA LEU A 5 -1.00 1.20 16.22
C LEU A 5 0.47 1.38 15.85
N THR A 6 1.37 1.24 16.82
CA THR A 6 2.81 1.42 16.60
C THR A 6 3.35 0.42 15.60
N TRP A 7 2.93 -0.85 15.65
CA TRP A 7 3.38 -1.89 14.72
C TRP A 7 2.75 -1.77 13.33
N ALA A 8 1.46 -1.42 13.24
CA ALA A 8 0.79 -1.14 11.97
C ALA A 8 1.46 0.03 11.23
N LEU A 9 1.90 1.06 11.95
CA LEU A 9 2.65 2.19 11.40
C LEU A 9 4.06 1.79 10.92
N VAL A 10 4.78 0.93 11.66
CA VAL A 10 6.09 0.40 11.25
C VAL A 10 5.97 -0.44 9.97
N LEU A 11 4.98 -1.33 9.92
CA LEU A 11 4.73 -2.18 8.76
C LEU A 11 4.32 -1.32 7.54
N SER A 12 3.37 -0.42 7.72
CA SER A 12 2.91 0.49 6.67
C SER A 12 4.05 1.34 6.12
N TRP A 13 4.88 1.94 6.99
CA TRP A 13 6.07 2.69 6.57
C TRP A 13 7.03 1.87 5.71
N SER A 14 7.33 0.65 6.15
CA SER A 14 8.28 -0.22 5.47
C SER A 14 7.74 -0.70 4.12
N VAL A 15 6.44 -1.00 4.03
CA VAL A 15 5.76 -1.37 2.78
C VAL A 15 5.67 -0.18 1.81
N ARG A 16 5.48 1.06 2.31
CA ARG A 16 5.53 2.28 1.49
C ARG A 16 6.89 2.43 0.80
N LYS A 17 8.00 2.04 1.42
CA LYS A 17 9.32 2.04 0.75
C LYS A 17 9.38 1.08 -0.44
N CYS A 18 8.87 -0.14 -0.27
CA CYS A 18 8.81 -1.11 -1.35
C CYS A 18 7.95 -0.60 -2.52
N ASN A 19 6.78 -0.02 -2.22
CA ASN A 19 5.90 0.59 -3.23
C ASN A 19 6.56 1.78 -3.92
N THR A 20 7.23 2.66 -3.17
CA THR A 20 7.97 3.78 -3.75
C THR A 20 9.01 3.28 -4.73
N ALA A 21 9.84 2.30 -4.34
CA ALA A 21 10.87 1.75 -5.22
C ALA A 21 10.28 1.13 -6.49
N PHE A 22 9.17 0.38 -6.36
CA PHE A 22 8.43 -0.19 -7.49
C PHE A 22 7.94 0.89 -8.47
N TYR A 23 7.19 1.89 -7.99
CA TYR A 23 6.66 2.94 -8.86
C TYR A 23 7.74 3.83 -9.45
N LYS A 24 8.81 4.12 -8.70
CA LYS A 24 9.97 4.87 -9.22
C LYS A 24 10.73 4.08 -10.29
N SER A 25 10.83 2.76 -10.16
CA SER A 25 11.41 1.88 -11.19
C SER A 25 10.60 1.98 -12.49
N LEU A 26 9.27 1.86 -12.39
CA LEU A 26 8.36 1.99 -13.53
C LEU A 26 8.33 3.41 -14.14
N GLN A 27 8.47 4.45 -13.33
CA GLN A 27 8.60 5.83 -13.81
C GLN A 27 9.91 6.07 -14.57
N LYS A 28 10.99 5.42 -14.14
CA LYS A 28 12.31 5.52 -14.77
C LYS A 28 12.38 4.74 -16.08
N ASP A 29 11.74 3.58 -16.13
CA ASP A 29 11.62 2.76 -17.33
C ASP A 29 10.15 2.32 -17.56
N PRO A 30 9.32 3.15 -18.21
CA PRO A 30 7.91 2.85 -18.47
C PRO A 30 7.66 1.61 -19.34
N LYS A 31 8.70 1.12 -20.01
CA LYS A 31 8.66 -0.10 -20.85
C LYS A 31 9.18 -1.33 -20.13
N ALA A 32 9.65 -1.19 -18.89
CA ALA A 32 10.06 -2.32 -18.07
C ALA A 32 8.92 -3.35 -17.97
N ASN A 33 9.31 -4.62 -17.89
CA ASN A 33 8.33 -5.68 -17.66
C ASN A 33 7.76 -5.52 -16.24
N CYS A 34 6.49 -5.12 -16.15
CA CYS A 34 5.87 -4.84 -14.86
C CYS A 34 5.79 -6.08 -13.96
N GLY A 35 5.60 -7.29 -14.49
CA GLY A 35 5.59 -8.53 -13.70
C GLY A 35 6.96 -8.82 -13.05
N VAL A 36 8.06 -8.45 -13.72
CA VAL A 36 9.42 -8.54 -13.15
C VAL A 36 9.59 -7.54 -12.00
N GLU A 37 9.17 -6.29 -12.19
CA GLU A 37 9.22 -5.27 -11.13
C GLU A 37 8.26 -5.62 -9.97
N LEU A 38 7.10 -6.21 -10.27
CA LEU A 38 6.14 -6.68 -9.28
C LEU A 38 6.72 -7.82 -8.45
N SER A 39 7.47 -8.72 -9.07
CA SER A 39 8.19 -9.78 -8.36
C SER A 39 9.21 -9.20 -7.37
N LYS A 40 9.87 -8.09 -7.71
CA LYS A 40 10.74 -7.35 -6.77
C LYS A 40 9.93 -6.72 -5.64
N LEU A 41 8.78 -6.11 -5.95
CA LEU A 41 7.84 -5.57 -4.94
C LEU A 41 7.41 -6.66 -3.95
N LYS A 42 6.91 -7.78 -4.44
CA LYS A 42 6.49 -8.93 -3.62
C LYS A 42 7.62 -9.41 -2.71
N ASN A 43 8.83 -9.58 -3.24
CA ASN A 43 9.97 -10.01 -2.43
C ASN A 43 10.37 -8.96 -1.37
N CYS A 44 10.30 -7.68 -1.69
CA CYS A 44 10.52 -6.59 -0.74
C CYS A 44 9.48 -6.64 0.40
N ILE A 45 8.19 -6.77 0.07
CA ILE A 45 7.12 -6.87 1.05
C ILE A 45 7.27 -8.14 1.90
N ILE A 46 7.57 -9.30 1.29
CA ILE A 46 7.83 -10.54 2.03
C ILE A 46 8.97 -10.33 3.04
N TYR A 47 10.06 -9.66 2.64
CA TYR A 47 11.17 -9.38 3.54
C TYR A 47 10.76 -8.42 4.67
N VAL A 48 10.07 -7.34 4.36
CA VAL A 48 9.51 -6.40 5.35
C VAL A 48 8.63 -7.17 6.35
N MET A 49 7.72 -7.98 5.84
CA MET A 49 6.82 -8.81 6.66
C MET A 49 7.63 -9.71 7.56
N LYS A 50 8.60 -10.47 7.03
CA LYS A 50 9.48 -11.33 7.85
C LYS A 50 10.22 -10.56 8.94
N VAL A 51 10.67 -9.33 8.69
CA VAL A 51 11.38 -8.54 9.70
C VAL A 51 10.43 -7.94 10.73
N CYS A 52 9.24 -7.51 10.31
CA CYS A 52 8.26 -6.92 11.21
C CYS A 52 7.53 -7.98 12.06
N VAL A 53 7.50 -9.22 11.60
CA VAL A 53 6.63 -10.27 12.17
C VAL A 53 7.36 -11.54 12.56
N GLU A 54 8.65 -11.59 12.23
CA GLU A 54 9.60 -12.64 12.58
C GLU A 54 9.08 -14.05 12.24
N ASP A 55 9.15 -14.98 13.21
CA ASP A 55 8.76 -16.38 13.08
C ASP A 55 7.25 -16.61 13.30
N SER A 56 6.46 -15.55 13.39
CA SER A 56 5.00 -15.67 13.56
C SER A 56 4.39 -16.42 12.36
N LEU A 57 4.91 -16.19 11.15
CA LEU A 57 4.47 -16.84 9.94
C LEU A 57 5.65 -17.52 9.25
N GLU A 58 5.40 -18.74 8.78
CA GLU A 58 6.35 -19.40 7.89
C GLU A 58 6.52 -18.56 6.62
N LYS A 59 7.73 -18.58 6.05
CA LYS A 59 8.02 -17.80 4.83
C LYS A 59 7.09 -18.17 3.68
N SER A 60 6.67 -19.43 3.59
CA SER A 60 5.69 -19.91 2.62
C SER A 60 4.32 -19.27 2.82
N GLN A 61 3.84 -19.18 4.06
CA GLN A 61 2.57 -18.54 4.39
C GLN A 61 2.59 -17.04 4.07
N VAL A 62 3.66 -16.33 4.44
CA VAL A 62 3.82 -14.92 4.07
C VAL A 62 3.80 -14.75 2.55
N ARG A 63 4.51 -15.61 1.82
CA ARG A 63 4.52 -15.57 0.36
C ARG A 63 3.14 -15.79 -0.24
N GLU A 64 2.42 -16.81 0.20
CA GLU A 64 1.07 -17.12 -0.29
C GLU A 64 0.12 -15.95 -0.09
N ILE A 65 0.13 -15.36 1.11
CA ILE A 65 -0.67 -14.17 1.43
C ILE A 65 -0.32 -13.00 0.51
N ILE A 66 0.98 -12.71 0.32
CA ILE A 66 1.42 -11.63 -0.57
C ILE A 66 1.11 -11.91 -2.04
N ASP A 67 1.17 -13.16 -2.47
CA ASP A 67 0.84 -13.54 -3.85
C ASP A 67 -0.64 -13.36 -4.16
N GLN A 68 -1.53 -13.57 -3.18
CA GLN A 68 -2.97 -13.31 -3.30
C GLN A 68 -3.29 -11.81 -3.29
N ALA A 69 -2.58 -11.03 -2.48
CA ALA A 69 -2.90 -9.62 -2.24
C ALA A 69 -2.25 -8.64 -3.22
N VAL A 70 -1.10 -9.02 -3.80
CA VAL A 70 -0.33 -8.16 -4.71
C VAL A 70 -0.47 -8.71 -6.12
N THR A 71 -1.51 -8.29 -6.82
CA THR A 71 -1.80 -8.77 -8.19
C THR A 71 -1.21 -7.85 -9.25
N GLU A 72 -0.95 -8.42 -10.44
CA GLU A 72 -0.51 -7.65 -11.61
C GLU A 72 -1.56 -6.64 -12.06
N GLU A 73 -2.84 -7.01 -12.07
CA GLU A 73 -3.93 -6.12 -12.45
C GLU A 73 -3.88 -4.82 -11.63
N GLN A 74 -3.89 -4.97 -10.31
CA GLN A 74 -3.90 -3.84 -9.37
C GLN A 74 -2.66 -2.95 -9.49
N HIS A 75 -1.47 -3.54 -9.57
CA HIS A 75 -0.21 -2.77 -9.47
C HIS A 75 0.32 -2.31 -10.84
N CYS A 76 0.02 -3.04 -11.92
CA CYS A 76 0.54 -2.76 -13.25
C CYS A 76 -0.46 -1.99 -14.14
N LEU A 77 -1.76 -2.13 -13.89
CA LEU A 77 -2.81 -1.43 -14.65
C LEU A 77 -3.43 -0.28 -13.86
N ASP A 78 -3.69 -0.50 -12.56
CA ASP A 78 -4.45 0.45 -11.74
C ASP A 78 -3.60 1.28 -10.78
N GLY A 79 -2.29 1.05 -10.72
CA GLY A 79 -1.36 1.80 -9.87
C GLY A 79 -1.64 1.67 -8.37
N SER A 80 -2.20 0.54 -7.94
CA SER A 80 -2.62 0.19 -6.57
C SER A 80 -3.59 1.18 -5.95
N MET A 81 -4.35 1.92 -6.76
CA MET A 81 -5.38 2.80 -6.24
C MET A 81 -6.74 2.14 -6.44
N GLU A 82 -7.20 1.48 -5.39
CA GLU A 82 -8.39 0.63 -5.43
C GLU A 82 -9.53 1.16 -4.58
N ILE A 83 -10.73 0.68 -4.91
CA ILE A 83 -11.94 0.84 -4.12
C ILE A 83 -11.85 -0.12 -2.94
N PRO A 84 -12.07 0.35 -1.69
CA PRO A 84 -12.15 -0.54 -0.55
C PRO A 84 -13.23 -1.60 -0.73
N THR A 85 -12.84 -2.85 -0.96
CA THR A 85 -13.76 -3.99 -0.90
C THR A 85 -13.74 -4.55 0.52
N MET A 86 -14.92 -4.68 1.13
CA MET A 86 -15.07 -5.36 2.42
C MET A 86 -15.78 -6.69 2.23
N PRO A 87 -15.46 -7.71 3.06
CA PRO A 87 -16.24 -8.92 3.07
C PRO A 87 -17.71 -8.61 3.41
N PRO A 88 -18.67 -9.35 2.84
CA PRO A 88 -20.08 -9.12 3.08
C PRO A 88 -20.36 -9.18 4.59
N THR A 89 -20.84 -8.06 5.12
CA THR A 89 -21.35 -7.96 6.50
C THR A 89 -22.86 -7.80 6.44
N ASP A 90 -23.56 -8.21 7.49
CA ASP A 90 -25.01 -8.02 7.60
C ASP A 90 -25.32 -6.51 7.63
N GLY A 91 -25.76 -5.96 6.49
CA GLY A 91 -26.01 -4.54 6.26
C GLY A 91 -24.96 -3.89 5.37
N SER A 92 -25.41 -3.07 4.40
CA SER A 92 -24.49 -2.38 3.48
C SER A 92 -23.78 -1.23 4.22
N ILE A 93 -22.47 -1.36 4.42
CA ILE A 93 -21.63 -0.33 5.07
C ILE A 93 -21.62 0.99 4.26
N CYS A 94 -21.70 0.88 2.95
CA CYS A 94 -21.77 1.97 1.98
C CYS A 94 -23.04 1.80 1.12
N PRO A 95 -23.56 2.88 0.50
CA PRO A 95 -24.69 2.80 -0.43
C PRO A 95 -24.33 2.00 -1.68
N ALA A 96 -25.36 1.51 -2.38
CA ALA A 96 -25.19 0.76 -3.62
C ALA A 96 -24.49 1.55 -4.75
N SER A 97 -24.52 2.88 -4.72
CA SER A 97 -23.84 3.73 -5.70
C SER A 97 -22.33 3.85 -5.48
N PHE A 98 -21.84 3.52 -4.27
CA PHE A 98 -20.48 3.79 -3.84
C PHE A 98 -19.42 3.30 -4.84
N SER A 99 -19.56 2.07 -5.36
CA SER A 99 -18.58 1.52 -6.30
C SER A 99 -18.48 2.34 -7.60
N ASN A 100 -19.62 2.77 -8.16
CA ASN A 100 -19.64 3.57 -9.38
C ASN A 100 -19.09 4.99 -9.16
N ASP A 101 -19.37 5.56 -7.99
CA ASP A 101 -18.87 6.88 -7.61
C ASP A 101 -17.35 6.83 -7.33
N ALA A 102 -16.89 5.75 -6.69
CA ALA A 102 -15.49 5.46 -6.46
C ALA A 102 -14.72 5.21 -7.76
N ASP A 103 -15.28 4.45 -8.70
CA ASP A 103 -14.73 4.29 -10.06
C ASP A 103 -14.56 5.65 -10.75
N THR A 104 -15.51 6.56 -10.54
CA THR A 104 -15.43 7.92 -11.07
C THR A 104 -14.27 8.72 -10.48
N CYS A 105 -13.98 8.56 -9.19
CA CYS A 105 -12.81 9.16 -8.56
C CYS A 105 -11.48 8.67 -9.17
N LEU A 106 -11.40 7.38 -9.52
CA LEU A 106 -10.16 6.71 -9.90
C LEU A 106 -9.85 6.76 -11.40
N ARG A 107 -10.88 6.82 -12.23
CA ARG A 107 -10.81 6.65 -13.69
C ARG A 107 -9.73 7.47 -14.39
N SER A 108 -9.60 8.77 -14.08
CA SER A 108 -8.58 9.63 -14.71
C SER A 108 -7.16 9.18 -14.37
N PHE A 109 -6.93 8.78 -13.13
CA PHE A 109 -5.64 8.29 -12.67
C PHE A 109 -5.29 6.95 -13.33
N HIS A 110 -6.20 5.97 -13.31
CA HIS A 110 -6.00 4.66 -13.95
C HIS A 110 -5.69 4.79 -15.44
N GLN A 111 -6.48 5.59 -16.17
CA GLN A 111 -6.26 5.81 -17.60
C GLN A 111 -4.88 6.39 -17.90
N LYS A 112 -4.40 7.33 -17.08
CA LYS A 112 -3.07 7.93 -17.23
C LYS A 112 -1.97 6.94 -16.88
N PHE A 113 -2.09 6.22 -15.77
CA PHE A 113 -1.10 5.26 -15.32
C PHE A 113 -0.94 4.07 -16.28
N ALA A 114 -2.05 3.55 -16.79
CA ALA A 114 -2.05 2.48 -17.78
C ALA A 114 -1.39 2.92 -19.09
N LYS A 115 -1.60 4.18 -19.50
CA LYS A 115 -1.05 4.74 -20.74
C LYS A 115 0.44 5.05 -20.65
N ASP A 116 0.87 5.73 -19.59
CA ASP A 116 2.25 6.17 -19.38
C ASP A 116 2.58 6.24 -17.90
N LYS A 117 3.39 5.29 -17.45
CA LYS A 117 3.84 5.17 -16.06
C LYS A 117 4.78 6.30 -15.64
N SER A 118 5.32 7.08 -16.59
CA SER A 118 6.14 8.27 -16.34
C SER A 118 5.41 9.61 -16.46
N ASP A 119 4.10 9.61 -16.73
CA ASP A 119 3.34 10.86 -16.91
C ASP A 119 3.52 11.76 -15.65
N PRO A 120 4.08 12.98 -15.78
CA PRO A 120 4.32 13.86 -14.64
C PRO A 120 3.03 14.28 -13.92
N ALA A 121 1.87 14.17 -14.57
CA ALA A 121 0.57 14.43 -13.97
C ALA A 121 0.12 13.35 -12.98
N LEU A 122 0.77 12.17 -12.95
CA LEU A 122 0.40 11.08 -12.03
C LEU A 122 0.45 11.52 -10.56
N CYS A 123 1.40 12.39 -10.20
CA CYS A 123 1.47 12.97 -8.85
C CYS A 123 0.16 13.71 -8.46
N SER A 124 -0.28 14.65 -9.29
CA SER A 124 -1.50 15.42 -9.04
C SER A 124 -2.78 14.60 -9.17
N GLU A 125 -2.84 13.66 -10.12
CA GLU A 125 -4.01 12.82 -10.36
C GLU A 125 -4.20 11.80 -9.23
N SER A 126 -3.11 11.20 -8.75
CA SER A 126 -3.13 10.32 -7.57
C SER A 126 -3.64 11.08 -6.33
N ALA A 127 -3.13 12.30 -6.09
CA ALA A 127 -3.59 13.12 -4.96
C ALA A 127 -5.09 13.47 -5.05
N LYS A 128 -5.56 13.82 -6.26
CA LYS A 128 -6.97 14.12 -6.53
C LYS A 128 -7.85 12.90 -6.31
N ALA A 129 -7.44 11.74 -6.82
CA ALA A 129 -8.18 10.49 -6.72
C ALA A 129 -8.28 10.01 -5.26
N LYS A 130 -7.17 10.03 -4.49
CA LYS A 130 -7.19 9.74 -3.04
C LYS A 130 -8.13 10.64 -2.27
N ARG A 131 -8.08 11.96 -2.52
CA ARG A 131 -8.98 12.92 -1.86
C ARG A 131 -10.45 12.67 -2.19
N CYS A 132 -10.74 12.38 -3.46
CA CYS A 132 -12.09 12.05 -3.92
C CYS A 132 -12.62 10.80 -3.22
N LEU A 133 -11.85 9.70 -3.21
CA LEU A 133 -12.23 8.47 -2.51
C LEU A 133 -12.41 8.69 -1.01
N LYS A 134 -11.48 9.39 -0.36
CA LYS A 134 -11.58 9.67 1.07
C LYS A 134 -12.85 10.43 1.40
N ASN A 135 -13.17 11.48 0.64
CA ASN A 135 -14.39 12.26 0.85
C ASN A 135 -15.65 11.40 0.66
N LEU A 136 -15.67 10.54 -0.36
CA LEU A 136 -16.77 9.62 -0.62
C LEU A 136 -16.95 8.60 0.51
N ILE A 137 -15.86 8.03 1.01
CA ILE A 137 -15.86 7.12 2.16
C ILE A 137 -16.40 7.83 3.40
N ASP A 138 -15.92 9.04 3.67
CA ASP A 138 -16.29 9.82 4.85
C ASP A 138 -17.76 10.25 4.82
N SER A 139 -18.33 10.49 3.63
CA SER A 139 -19.74 10.89 3.47
C SER A 139 -20.70 9.70 3.43
N ASP A 140 -20.33 8.64 2.72
CA ASP A 140 -21.30 7.62 2.30
C ASP A 140 -21.16 6.32 3.09
N CYS A 141 -20.02 6.08 3.74
CA CYS A 141 -19.74 4.82 4.42
C CYS A 141 -19.72 4.95 5.95
N ASN A 142 -20.36 4.00 6.63
CA ASN A 142 -20.34 3.91 8.09
C ASN A 142 -19.34 2.87 8.61
N PHE A 143 -18.05 3.07 8.29
CA PHE A 143 -16.99 2.18 8.76
C PHE A 143 -16.77 2.26 10.28
N PRO A 144 -16.47 1.12 10.94
CA PRO A 144 -15.93 1.13 12.30
C PRO A 144 -14.67 2.00 12.41
N SER A 145 -14.43 2.60 13.58
CA SER A 145 -13.31 3.52 13.80
C SER A 145 -11.95 2.93 13.42
N TYR A 146 -11.71 1.65 13.74
CA TYR A 146 -10.44 1.00 13.41
C TYR A 146 -10.21 0.84 11.90
N ILE A 147 -11.27 0.68 11.09
CA ILE A 147 -11.16 0.67 9.62
C ILE A 147 -10.91 2.09 9.12
N LYS A 148 -11.58 3.10 9.68
CA LYS A 148 -11.34 4.50 9.33
C LYS A 148 -9.89 4.91 9.55
N GLU A 149 -9.28 4.50 10.66
CA GLU A 149 -7.86 4.75 10.93
C GLU A 149 -6.93 4.13 9.86
N VAL A 150 -7.24 2.92 9.39
CA VAL A 150 -6.48 2.27 8.29
C VAL A 150 -6.70 3.02 6.98
N LEU A 151 -7.92 3.43 6.67
CA LEU A 151 -8.22 4.20 5.45
C LEU A 151 -7.56 5.58 5.47
N ASP A 152 -7.51 6.25 6.62
CA ASP A 152 -6.81 7.54 6.80
C ASP A 152 -5.30 7.40 6.61
N LEU A 153 -4.74 6.26 7.01
CA LEU A 153 -3.34 5.92 6.72
C LEU A 153 -3.14 5.62 5.22
N SER A 154 -4.06 4.89 4.58
CA SER A 154 -3.95 4.53 3.16
C SER A 154 -4.12 5.73 2.22
N TYR A 155 -5.02 6.65 2.54
CA TYR A 155 -5.32 7.85 1.75
C TYR A 155 -4.64 9.13 2.26
N GLY A 156 -3.62 8.97 3.12
CA GLY A 156 -2.82 10.08 3.63
C GLY A 156 -1.94 10.75 2.58
N ASP A 157 -1.03 11.61 3.05
CA ASP A 157 -0.17 12.43 2.20
C ASP A 157 0.83 11.62 1.36
N TYR A 158 1.12 10.36 1.70
CA TYR A 158 2.09 9.54 0.98
C TYR A 158 1.68 9.34 -0.49
N ASN A 159 2.59 9.64 -1.41
CA ASN A 159 2.34 9.54 -2.85
C ASN A 159 3.63 9.20 -3.62
N PRO A 160 3.84 7.95 -4.04
CA PRO A 160 5.07 7.52 -4.70
C PRO A 160 5.25 8.12 -6.10
N PHE A 161 4.22 8.74 -6.66
CA PHE A 161 4.29 9.37 -7.98
C PHE A 161 4.91 10.77 -7.92
N CYS A 162 4.95 11.39 -6.73
CA CYS A 162 5.55 12.71 -6.51
C CYS A 162 7.05 12.62 -6.20
N ALA A 163 7.81 13.68 -6.49
CA ALA A 163 9.27 13.69 -6.31
C ALA A 163 9.72 13.54 -4.85
N ASN A 164 8.96 14.12 -3.91
CA ASN A 164 9.18 14.05 -2.46
C ASN A 164 8.35 12.94 -1.78
N ASN A 165 7.74 12.05 -2.55
CA ASN A 165 6.82 11.01 -2.09
C ASN A 165 5.60 11.53 -1.32
N ARG A 166 5.17 12.78 -1.55
CA ARG A 166 4.02 13.40 -0.87
C ARG A 166 3.10 14.13 -1.84
N ASP A 167 1.82 14.15 -1.51
CA ASP A 167 0.81 14.89 -2.26
C ASP A 167 1.16 16.38 -2.38
N PRO A 168 0.80 17.03 -3.51
CA PRO A 168 0.91 18.47 -3.65
C PRO A 168 0.12 19.20 -2.55
N GLY A 169 0.80 20.09 -1.83
CA GLY A 169 0.20 20.87 -0.74
C GLY A 169 0.14 20.16 0.61
N ALA A 170 0.71 18.95 0.73
CA ALA A 170 0.87 18.28 2.02
C ALA A 170 1.69 19.14 3.00
N THR A 171 1.10 19.43 4.16
CA THR A 171 1.75 20.22 5.24
C THR A 171 1.98 19.36 6.47
N GLY A 172 2.98 19.70 7.29
CA GLY A 172 3.28 18.96 8.51
C GLY A 172 4.09 17.70 8.28
N ASN A 173 4.25 16.89 9.33
CA ASN A 173 5.05 15.67 9.29
C ASN A 173 4.32 14.54 8.58
N ASP A 174 5.07 13.66 7.92
CA ASP A 174 4.51 12.41 7.41
C ASP A 174 3.90 11.59 8.56
N GLN A 175 2.85 10.82 8.27
CA GLN A 175 2.12 10.00 9.25
C GLN A 175 3.00 8.95 9.93
N CYS A 176 4.13 8.59 9.30
CA CYS A 176 5.13 7.69 9.83
C CYS A 176 6.39 8.44 10.31
N SER A 177 6.34 9.76 10.50
CA SER A 177 7.45 10.52 11.05
C SER A 177 7.83 10.04 12.45
N GLY A 178 9.12 9.72 12.64
CA GLY A 178 9.64 9.18 13.90
C GLY A 178 9.45 7.67 14.08
N VAL A 179 8.84 6.98 13.12
CA VAL A 179 8.76 5.52 13.10
C VAL A 179 10.14 4.94 12.78
N GLN A 180 10.66 4.09 13.66
CA GLN A 180 11.94 3.42 13.42
C GLN A 180 11.83 2.45 12.24
N ASP A 181 12.72 2.63 11.27
CA ASP A 181 12.84 1.70 10.16
C ASP A 181 13.52 0.41 10.62
N LYS A 182 12.73 -0.66 10.69
CA LYS A 182 13.26 -2.01 10.95
C LYS A 182 13.60 -2.75 9.66
N SER A 183 13.23 -2.22 8.50
CA SER A 183 13.31 -2.91 7.21
C SER A 183 14.68 -2.80 6.52
N GLY A 184 15.75 -2.47 7.24
CA GLY A 184 17.03 -1.92 6.76
C GLY A 184 17.59 -2.40 5.40
N ASP A 185 17.37 -3.66 5.00
CA ASP A 185 17.83 -4.21 3.71
C ASP A 185 16.71 -4.53 2.70
N ALA A 186 15.46 -4.16 2.91
CA ALA A 186 14.33 -4.53 2.04
C ALA A 186 14.49 -3.98 0.63
N LEU A 187 15.11 -2.81 0.48
CA LEU A 187 15.38 -2.20 -0.83
C LEU A 187 16.41 -2.96 -1.65
N LYS A 188 17.14 -3.94 -1.06
CA LYS A 188 18.00 -4.82 -1.83
C LYS A 188 17.27 -5.58 -2.93
N TYR A 189 15.95 -5.77 -2.91
CA TYR A 189 15.27 -6.41 -4.05
C TYR A 189 15.18 -5.50 -5.28
N PHE A 190 15.35 -4.20 -5.10
CA PHE A 190 15.46 -3.22 -6.17
C PHE A 190 16.93 -2.88 -6.50
N ASP A 191 17.86 -3.13 -5.57
CA ASP A 191 19.29 -2.84 -5.72
C ASP A 191 20.22 -4.07 -5.91
N ALA A 192 19.80 -5.31 -5.60
CA ALA A 192 20.69 -6.48 -5.50
C ALA A 192 20.76 -7.30 -6.79
N ALA A 193 21.90 -7.87 -7.23
CA ALA A 193 23.28 -7.93 -6.73
C ALA A 193 23.55 -7.78 -5.22
N ALA A 194 23.58 -8.91 -4.52
CA ALA A 194 24.04 -9.14 -3.13
C ALA A 194 22.97 -9.16 -2.03
N GLY A 195 22.86 -10.33 -1.38
CA GLY A 195 22.05 -10.58 -0.19
C GLY A 195 22.87 -10.50 1.10
N ILE A 196 22.18 -10.44 2.25
CA ILE A 196 22.71 -10.66 3.60
C ILE A 196 21.57 -11.11 4.56
N LYS A 197 22.02 -11.76 5.64
CA LYS A 197 21.44 -12.62 6.69
C LYS A 197 20.62 -11.91 7.79
N SER A 198 19.81 -12.69 8.52
CA SER A 198 18.87 -12.28 9.58
C SER A 198 19.44 -12.41 11.00
N GLY A 199 19.00 -11.54 11.91
CA GLY A 199 19.12 -11.64 13.37
C GLY A 199 17.75 -11.59 14.05
N VAL A 200 17.70 -12.03 15.32
CA VAL A 200 16.57 -12.58 16.11
C VAL A 200 16.05 -11.58 17.16
N LEU A 201 14.72 -11.41 17.39
CA LEU A 201 14.11 -11.28 18.75
C LEU A 201 12.54 -11.31 18.86
N GLN A 202 12.03 -12.52 19.14
CA GLN A 202 10.78 -12.97 19.79
C GLN A 202 9.57 -12.06 20.18
N THR A 203 8.38 -12.58 19.80
CA THR A 203 7.02 -12.63 20.46
C THR A 203 6.08 -11.40 20.58
N MET A 204 5.00 -11.35 19.77
CA MET A 204 3.58 -11.57 20.15
C MET A 204 2.54 -11.04 19.10
N MET A 205 1.70 -11.99 18.61
CA MET A 205 0.25 -11.93 18.27
C MET A 205 -0.35 -11.08 17.12
N PHE A 206 -0.35 -11.66 15.92
CA PHE A 206 -1.46 -12.23 15.12
C PHE A 206 -2.87 -11.62 14.87
N ALA A 207 -3.31 -10.52 15.46
CA ALA A 207 -4.67 -10.01 15.12
C ALA A 207 -4.69 -8.98 13.97
N SER A 208 -3.53 -8.41 13.62
CA SER A 208 -3.42 -7.22 12.77
C SER A 208 -3.24 -7.50 11.28
N PHE A 209 -2.89 -8.74 10.94
CA PHE A 209 -2.49 -9.11 9.58
C PHE A 209 -3.65 -9.14 8.59
N LEU A 210 -4.79 -9.65 9.04
CA LEU A 210 -6.01 -9.69 8.23
C LEU A 210 -6.54 -8.28 7.94
N LEU A 211 -6.11 -7.26 8.70
CA LEU A 211 -6.56 -5.88 8.50
C LEU A 211 -5.87 -5.16 7.33
N PHE A 212 -4.73 -5.67 6.85
CA PHE A 212 -4.13 -5.23 5.57
C PHE A 212 -4.66 -6.04 4.37
N PHE A 213 -5.26 -7.21 4.62
CA PHE A 213 -5.88 -8.09 3.62
C PHE A 213 -7.42 -8.09 3.68
N VAL A 214 -8.05 -7.12 4.37
CA VAL A 214 -9.53 -6.96 4.38
C VAL A 214 -10.04 -6.70 2.97
N PHE A 215 -9.16 -6.27 2.08
CA PHE A 215 -9.38 -6.27 0.65
C PHE A 215 -9.31 -7.72 0.13
N LYS A 216 -10.44 -8.42 0.26
CA LYS A 216 -10.85 -9.62 -0.52
C LYS A 216 -10.56 -10.99 0.13
N VAL A 217 -11.63 -11.55 0.71
CA VAL A 217 -12.07 -12.95 0.48
C VAL A 217 -13.31 -12.87 -0.39
#